data_AF-A0A498G237-F1
#
_entry.id   AF-A0A498G237-F1
#
_cell.length_a   1.000
_cell.length_b   1.000
_cell.length_c   1.000
_cell.angle_alpha   90.00
_cell.angle_beta   90.00
_cell.angle_gamma   90.00
#
_symmetry.space_group_name_H-M   'P 1'
#
loop_
_entity.id
_entity.type
_entity.pdbx_description
1 polymer ?
#
loop_
_entity_poly.entity_id
_entity_poly.type
_entity_poly.pdbx_seq_one_letter_code
_entity_poly.pdbx_strand_id
1 'polypeptide(L)'
;MLDYQKYIDILDDWIVNRDKTVIAVFIVTTLILSAGFGMTATDSGTSQFTDGVPAQEAFDEVNDNFEREPFGEGTGSTTLIQKDQNVLSKPAILNMLKAQNRLTQRESQDVVGTTSVAQAVAQTLDPNADTLSEQIDTVEAASQTEIKSATRTTLERQPAVAGLLSNDLNREEPS
;
A
#
# COMPACT_ATOMS: atom_id res chain seq x y z
N MET A 1 4.20 -12.18 71.12
CA MET A 1 5.35 -11.61 70.37
C MET A 1 6.08 -12.78 69.76
N LEU A 2 6.18 -12.83 68.42
CA LEU A 2 6.86 -13.92 67.73
C LEU A 2 8.32 -13.97 68.18
N ASP A 3 8.78 -15.15 68.56
CA ASP A 3 10.10 -15.39 69.14
C ASP A 3 11.16 -15.38 68.02
N TYR A 4 11.41 -14.19 67.46
CA TYR A 4 12.34 -13.98 66.34
C TYR A 4 13.78 -14.31 66.72
N GLN A 5 14.12 -14.21 68.01
CA GLN A 5 15.45 -14.55 68.51
C GLN A 5 15.80 -16.00 68.20
N LYS A 6 14.85 -16.94 68.35
CA LYS A 6 15.11 -18.36 68.06
C LYS A 6 15.38 -18.64 66.58
N TYR A 7 14.73 -17.91 65.68
CA TYR A 7 14.99 -18.01 64.25
C TYR A 7 16.31 -17.35 63.86
N ILE A 8 16.62 -16.22 64.47
CA ILE A 8 17.89 -15.50 64.25
C ILE A 8 19.06 -16.36 64.75
N ASP A 9 18.98 -16.92 65.95
CA ASP A 9 20.04 -17.77 66.53
C ASP A 9 20.29 -19.04 65.68
N ILE A 10 19.24 -19.65 65.13
CA ILE A 10 19.38 -20.81 64.22
C ILE A 10 20.02 -20.40 62.90
N LEU A 11 19.62 -19.25 62.33
CA LEU A 11 20.24 -18.74 61.11
C LEU A 11 21.71 -18.36 61.36
N ASP A 12 22.01 -17.73 62.48
CA ASP A 12 23.35 -17.27 62.82
C ASP A 12 24.27 -18.48 63.06
N ASP A 13 23.82 -19.48 63.81
CA ASP A 13 24.58 -20.72 64.02
C ASP A 13 24.80 -21.49 62.70
N TRP A 14 23.80 -21.51 61.81
CA TRP A 14 23.91 -22.14 60.49
C TRP A 14 24.85 -21.38 59.54
N ILE A 15 24.84 -20.04 59.58
CA ILE A 15 25.73 -19.18 58.78
C ILE A 15 27.16 -19.25 59.29
N VAL A 16 27.38 -19.22 60.60
CA VAL A 16 28.71 -19.21 61.23
C VAL A 16 29.39 -20.57 61.13
N ASN A 17 28.68 -21.69 61.39
CA ASN A 17 29.29 -23.03 61.39
C ASN A 17 29.34 -23.70 60.00
N ARG A 18 28.65 -23.13 59.00
CA ARG A 18 28.67 -23.64 57.61
C ARG A 18 28.94 -22.54 56.58
N ASP A 19 29.83 -21.63 56.94
CA ASP A 19 30.33 -20.53 56.10
C ASP A 19 30.56 -20.92 54.62
N LYS A 20 31.29 -22.01 54.38
CA LYS A 20 31.60 -22.51 53.02
C LYS A 20 30.36 -22.98 52.27
N THR A 21 29.38 -23.55 52.97
CA THR A 21 28.12 -24.03 52.36
C THR A 21 27.24 -22.85 51.97
N VAL A 22 27.13 -21.85 52.83
CA VAL A 22 26.36 -20.63 52.56
C VAL A 22 26.96 -19.85 51.40
N ILE A 23 28.28 -19.67 51.40
CA ILE A 23 29.00 -19.02 50.28
C ILE A 23 28.78 -19.80 48.98
N ALA A 24 28.89 -21.13 49.00
CA ALA A 24 28.67 -21.97 47.82
C ALA A 24 27.23 -21.83 47.28
N VAL A 25 26.22 -21.85 48.15
CA VAL A 25 24.81 -21.65 47.76
C VAL A 25 24.60 -20.28 47.15
N PHE A 26 25.19 -19.23 47.74
CA PHE A 26 25.07 -17.87 47.21
C PHE A 26 25.73 -17.76 45.83
N ILE A 27 26.94 -18.30 45.65
CA ILE A 27 27.63 -18.34 44.36
C ILE A 27 26.79 -19.08 43.30
N VAL A 28 26.25 -20.26 43.64
CA VAL A 28 25.41 -21.04 42.72
C VAL A 28 24.15 -20.24 42.34
N THR A 29 23.50 -19.62 43.31
CA THR A 29 22.30 -18.79 43.06
C THR A 29 22.64 -17.60 42.18
N THR A 30 23.74 -16.91 42.46
CA THR A 30 24.22 -15.80 41.63
C THR A 30 24.52 -16.26 40.22
N LEU A 31 25.19 -17.41 40.01
CA LEU A 31 25.48 -17.94 38.68
C LEU A 31 24.20 -18.30 37.90
N ILE A 32 23.19 -18.88 38.56
CA ILE A 32 21.90 -19.18 37.94
C ILE A 32 21.19 -17.89 37.50
N LEU A 33 21.14 -16.87 38.38
CA LEU A 33 20.55 -15.58 38.03
C LEU A 33 21.34 -14.88 36.93
N SER A 34 22.68 -14.99 36.96
CA SER A 34 23.56 -14.39 35.96
C SER A 34 23.43 -15.05 34.58
N ALA A 35 23.13 -16.34 34.53
CA ALA A 35 22.87 -17.03 33.26
C ALA A 35 21.65 -16.42 32.52
N GLY A 36 20.69 -15.84 33.25
CA GLY A 36 19.54 -15.14 32.68
C GLY A 36 19.85 -13.80 32.02
N PHE A 37 20.95 -13.13 32.38
CA PHE A 37 21.35 -11.85 31.75
C PHE A 37 21.76 -12.00 30.29
N GLY A 38 22.23 -13.18 29.88
CA GLY A 38 22.53 -13.43 28.46
C GLY A 38 21.30 -13.49 27.56
N MET A 39 20.09 -13.63 28.13
CA MET A 39 18.82 -13.74 27.42
C MET A 39 17.94 -12.48 27.52
N THR A 40 18.40 -11.40 28.15
CA THR A 40 17.62 -10.16 28.19
C THR A 40 17.72 -9.45 26.86
N ALA A 41 16.66 -9.50 26.06
CA ALA A 41 16.45 -8.53 24.99
C ALA A 41 16.20 -7.17 25.64
N THR A 42 17.14 -6.25 25.47
CA THR A 42 16.92 -4.86 25.85
C THR A 42 16.06 -4.23 24.77
N ASP A 43 14.78 -4.04 25.04
CA ASP A 43 13.93 -3.24 24.17
C ASP A 43 14.43 -1.79 24.23
N SER A 44 15.01 -1.34 23.13
CA SER A 44 15.60 0.00 23.01
C SER A 44 15.25 0.57 21.65
N GLY A 45 14.57 1.70 21.66
CA GLY A 45 14.12 2.37 20.44
C GLY A 45 12.84 3.15 20.68
N THR A 46 12.22 3.62 19.60
CA THR A 46 10.91 4.27 19.65
C THR A 46 9.78 3.28 19.96
N SER A 47 10.04 1.97 19.91
CA SER A 47 9.10 0.88 20.20
C SER A 47 8.47 1.00 21.59
N GLN A 48 9.22 1.41 22.62
CA GLN A 48 8.67 1.63 23.97
C GLN A 48 7.59 2.72 24.06
N PHE A 49 7.44 3.53 23.01
CA PHE A 49 6.46 4.61 22.90
C PHE A 49 5.34 4.30 21.90
N THR A 50 5.50 3.25 21.08
CA THR A 50 4.54 2.85 20.05
C THR A 50 3.92 1.47 20.32
N ASP A 51 4.36 0.78 21.38
CA ASP A 51 3.82 -0.51 21.76
C ASP A 51 2.35 -0.39 22.17
N GLY A 52 1.47 -1.16 21.50
CA GLY A 52 0.02 -1.12 21.71
C GLY A 52 -0.70 0.11 21.17
N VAL A 53 -0.10 0.91 20.26
CA VAL A 53 -0.87 1.90 19.50
C VAL A 53 -1.44 1.29 18.23
N PRO A 54 -2.69 1.65 17.83
CA PRO A 54 -3.32 1.11 16.63
C PRO A 54 -2.50 1.29 15.35
N ALA A 55 -1.70 2.36 15.28
CA ALA A 55 -0.85 2.63 14.12
C ALA A 55 0.33 1.64 14.00
N GLN A 56 0.85 1.14 15.11
CA GLN A 56 1.92 0.14 15.13
C GLN A 56 1.36 -1.23 14.77
N GLU A 57 0.21 -1.62 15.35
CA GLU A 57 -0.49 -2.86 15.01
C GLU A 57 -0.84 -2.93 13.52
N ALA A 58 -1.36 -1.83 12.95
CA ALA A 58 -1.66 -1.75 11.52
C ALA A 58 -0.38 -1.84 10.65
N PHE A 59 0.74 -1.25 11.09
CA PHE A 59 2.01 -1.34 10.38
C PHE A 59 2.58 -2.77 10.40
N ASP A 60 2.55 -3.42 11.56
CA ASP A 60 3.02 -4.78 11.73
C ASP A 60 2.13 -5.77 10.98
N GLU A 61 0.81 -5.59 11.01
CA GLU A 61 -0.15 -6.37 10.21
C GLU A 61 0.13 -6.24 8.71
N VAL A 62 0.38 -5.02 8.23
CA VAL A 62 0.73 -4.79 6.82
C VAL A 62 2.04 -5.52 6.47
N ASN A 63 3.10 -5.36 7.28
CA ASN A 63 4.40 -5.98 7.02
C ASN A 63 4.33 -7.52 7.07
N ASP A 64 3.61 -8.07 8.03
CA ASP A 64 3.36 -9.51 8.18
C ASP A 64 2.60 -10.10 6.99
N ASN A 65 1.58 -9.38 6.49
CA ASN A 65 0.84 -9.78 5.31
C ASN A 65 1.75 -9.73 4.05
N PHE A 66 2.63 -8.73 3.94
CA PHE A 66 3.62 -8.64 2.87
C PHE A 66 4.66 -9.78 2.88
N GLU A 67 4.99 -10.34 4.05
CA GLU A 67 5.98 -11.42 4.18
C GLU A 67 5.39 -12.83 3.99
N ARG A 68 4.11 -13.03 4.32
CA ARG A 68 3.46 -14.36 4.31
C ARG A 68 2.72 -14.67 3.01
N GLU A 69 2.18 -13.65 2.36
CA GLU A 69 1.48 -13.81 1.11
C GLU A 69 2.49 -13.54 -0.02
N PRO A 70 2.81 -14.50 -0.91
CA PRO A 70 3.53 -14.15 -2.12
C PRO A 70 2.72 -13.03 -2.79
N PHE A 71 3.37 -11.94 -3.19
CA PHE A 71 2.71 -10.89 -3.97
C PHE A 71 1.82 -11.59 -4.99
N GLY A 72 0.50 -11.50 -4.82
CA GLY A 72 -0.43 -12.06 -5.80
C GLY A 72 -0.14 -11.44 -7.16
N GLU A 73 -0.84 -11.88 -8.20
CA GLU A 73 -0.89 -11.14 -9.48
C GLU A 73 -1.62 -9.78 -9.32
N GLY A 74 -1.33 -9.03 -8.25
CA GLY A 74 -1.81 -7.69 -8.03
C GLY A 74 -1.15 -6.78 -9.05
N THR A 75 -1.86 -6.48 -10.13
CA THR A 75 -1.46 -5.46 -11.08
C THR A 75 -1.40 -4.13 -10.33
N GLY A 76 -0.21 -3.57 -10.15
CA GLY A 76 -0.07 -2.23 -9.59
C GLY A 76 -0.77 -1.20 -10.48
N SER A 77 -1.56 -0.31 -9.89
CA SER A 77 -2.22 0.76 -10.65
C SER A 77 -1.28 1.94 -10.84
N THR A 78 -1.10 2.40 -12.08
CA THR A 78 -0.39 3.64 -12.38
C THR A 78 -1.33 4.64 -13.05
N THR A 79 -1.35 5.87 -12.55
CA THR A 79 -2.19 6.95 -13.10
C THR A 79 -1.33 7.92 -13.90
N LEU A 80 -1.72 8.14 -15.17
CA LEU A 80 -1.13 9.16 -16.03
C LEU A 80 -2.11 10.31 -16.23
N ILE A 81 -1.67 11.54 -15.98
CA ILE A 81 -2.49 12.75 -16.13
C ILE A 81 -2.04 13.51 -17.38
N GLN A 82 -2.93 13.61 -18.36
CA GLN A 82 -2.74 14.46 -19.54
C GLN A 82 -3.26 15.86 -19.27
N LYS A 83 -2.49 16.86 -19.68
CA LYS A 83 -2.90 18.27 -19.66
C LYS A 83 -2.89 18.80 -21.08
N ASP A 84 -3.99 19.44 -21.47
CA ASP A 84 -4.18 20.10 -22.75
C ASP A 84 -5.17 21.26 -22.57
N GLN A 85 -5.22 22.19 -23.51
CA GLN A 85 -6.23 23.25 -23.53
C GLN A 85 -7.64 22.67 -23.69
N ASN A 86 -7.78 21.63 -24.52
CA ASN A 86 -8.97 20.79 -24.56
C ASN A 86 -8.60 19.31 -24.65
N VAL A 87 -8.69 18.61 -23.52
CA VAL A 87 -8.42 17.17 -23.40
C VAL A 87 -9.45 16.29 -24.12
N LEU A 88 -10.59 16.86 -24.51
CA LEU A 88 -11.68 16.20 -25.25
C LEU A 88 -11.66 16.53 -26.75
N SER A 89 -10.67 17.32 -27.19
CA SER A 89 -10.46 17.57 -28.61
C SER A 89 -10.00 16.29 -29.31
N LYS A 90 -10.34 16.14 -30.60
CA LYS A 90 -9.86 15.01 -31.42
C LYS A 90 -8.35 14.75 -31.29
N PRO A 91 -7.45 15.75 -31.43
CA PRO A 91 -6.02 15.51 -31.30
C PRO A 91 -5.63 15.06 -29.88
N ALA A 92 -6.25 15.59 -28.83
CA ALA A 92 -5.96 15.19 -27.46
C ALA A 92 -6.39 13.75 -27.16
N ILE A 93 -7.58 13.36 -27.63
CA ILE A 93 -8.10 11.98 -27.54
C ILE A 93 -7.17 11.02 -28.29
N LEU A 94 -6.76 11.36 -29.52
CA LEU A 94 -5.82 10.54 -30.29
C LEU A 94 -4.47 10.39 -29.60
N ASN A 95 -3.94 11.47 -29.04
CA ASN A 95 -2.68 11.43 -28.30
C ASN A 95 -2.77 10.50 -27.09
N MET A 96 -3.89 10.53 -26.36
CA MET A 96 -4.14 9.65 -25.22
C MET A 96 -4.17 8.18 -25.65
N LEU A 97 -4.98 7.84 -26.67
CA LEU A 97 -5.09 6.46 -27.17
C LEU A 97 -3.76 5.93 -27.72
N LYS A 98 -3.04 6.76 -28.49
CA LYS A 98 -1.70 6.40 -29.01
C LYS A 98 -0.69 6.19 -27.89
N ALA A 99 -0.74 6.99 -26.82
CA ALA A 99 0.10 6.79 -25.65
C ALA A 99 -0.22 5.46 -24.95
N GLN A 100 -1.49 5.15 -24.71
CA GLN A 100 -1.94 3.87 -24.12
C GLN A 100 -1.53 2.67 -24.99
N ASN A 101 -1.69 2.77 -26.31
CA ASN A 101 -1.29 1.72 -27.25
C ASN A 101 0.22 1.48 -27.21
N ARG A 102 1.01 2.56 -27.18
CA ARG A 102 2.48 2.46 -27.07
C ARG A 102 2.93 1.88 -25.74
N LEU A 103 2.23 2.14 -24.64
CA LEU A 103 2.53 1.56 -23.33
C LEU A 103 2.28 0.05 -23.34
N THR A 104 1.14 -0.38 -23.89
CA THR A 104 0.76 -1.80 -23.96
C THR A 104 1.67 -2.62 -24.88
N GLN A 105 2.30 -1.99 -25.88
CA GLN A 105 3.23 -2.66 -26.80
C GLN A 105 4.68 -2.76 -26.28
N ARG A 106 5.02 -2.16 -25.13
CA ARG A 106 6.39 -2.20 -24.60
C ARG A 106 6.65 -3.52 -23.89
N GLU A 107 7.55 -4.34 -24.41
CA GLU A 107 7.96 -5.60 -23.77
C GLU A 107 8.53 -5.42 -22.34
N SER A 108 9.04 -4.23 -22.01
CA SER A 108 9.54 -3.92 -20.67
C SER A 108 8.44 -3.64 -19.64
N GLN A 109 7.16 -3.58 -20.05
CA GLN A 109 6.02 -3.24 -19.21
C GLN A 109 4.92 -4.27 -19.43
N ASP A 110 4.54 -5.00 -18.37
CA ASP A 110 3.42 -5.93 -18.43
C ASP A 110 2.12 -5.18 -18.10
N VAL A 111 1.49 -4.63 -19.13
CA VAL A 111 0.24 -3.86 -19.01
C VAL A 111 -0.95 -4.76 -19.29
N VAL A 112 -1.66 -5.14 -18.24
CA VAL A 112 -2.87 -6.01 -18.34
C VAL A 112 -4.07 -5.27 -18.93
N GLY A 113 -4.15 -3.94 -18.72
CA GLY A 113 -5.23 -3.13 -19.27
C GLY A 113 -5.06 -1.65 -19.02
N THR A 114 -5.83 -0.86 -19.77
CA THR A 114 -5.90 0.59 -19.61
C THR A 114 -7.35 1.05 -19.59
N THR A 115 -7.61 2.17 -18.92
CA THR A 115 -8.92 2.81 -18.93
C THR A 115 -8.73 4.32 -19.04
N SER A 116 -9.47 4.96 -19.95
CA SER A 116 -9.44 6.40 -20.11
C SER A 116 -10.76 6.93 -20.69
N VAL A 117 -10.95 8.26 -20.58
CA VAL A 117 -12.06 8.97 -21.23
C VAL A 117 -11.99 8.79 -22.75
N ALA A 118 -10.79 8.76 -23.32
CA ALA A 118 -10.60 8.58 -24.75
C ALA A 118 -11.12 7.24 -25.25
N GLN A 119 -10.91 6.16 -24.48
CA GLN A 119 -11.47 4.83 -24.79
C GLN A 119 -13.00 4.84 -24.72
N ALA A 120 -13.59 5.50 -23.71
CA ALA A 120 -15.04 5.62 -23.57
C ALA A 120 -15.69 6.41 -24.74
N VAL A 121 -15.04 7.48 -25.20
CA VAL A 121 -15.49 8.24 -26.37
C VAL A 121 -15.36 7.41 -27.65
N ALA A 122 -14.26 6.67 -27.83
CA ALA A 122 -14.08 5.77 -28.96
C ALA A 122 -15.16 4.68 -29.02
N GLN A 123 -15.48 4.04 -27.89
CA GLN A 123 -16.55 3.04 -27.82
C GLN A 123 -17.96 3.64 -28.07
N THR A 124 -18.13 4.92 -27.75
CA THR A 124 -19.38 5.63 -28.06
C THR A 124 -19.52 5.92 -29.55
N LEU A 125 -18.41 6.10 -30.27
CA LEU A 125 -18.39 6.25 -31.73
C LEU A 125 -18.60 4.92 -32.45
N ASP A 126 -17.85 3.89 -32.06
CA ASP A 126 -17.98 2.53 -32.56
C ASP A 126 -18.02 1.53 -31.39
N PRO A 127 -19.18 0.94 -31.10
CA PRO A 127 -19.32 -0.07 -30.05
C PRO A 127 -18.52 -1.35 -30.28
N ASN A 128 -17.94 -1.56 -31.47
CA ASN A 128 -17.13 -2.74 -31.80
C ASN A 128 -15.62 -2.45 -31.73
N ALA A 129 -15.20 -1.24 -31.40
CA ALA A 129 -13.79 -0.88 -31.28
C ALA A 129 -13.21 -1.35 -29.93
N ASP A 130 -12.99 -2.66 -29.81
CA ASP A 130 -12.59 -3.29 -28.55
C ASP A 130 -11.08 -3.21 -28.27
N THR A 131 -10.28 -2.98 -29.31
CA THR A 131 -8.82 -2.84 -29.19
C THR A 131 -8.38 -1.37 -29.27
N LEU A 132 -7.23 -1.04 -28.64
CA LEU A 132 -6.67 0.32 -28.71
C LEU A 132 -6.38 0.77 -30.16
N SER A 133 -5.99 -0.15 -31.05
CA SER A 133 -5.80 0.17 -32.47
C SER A 133 -7.11 0.51 -33.18
N GLU A 134 -8.17 -0.28 -32.97
CA GLU A 134 -9.49 0.01 -33.55
C GLU A 134 -10.07 1.33 -33.00
N GLN A 135 -9.85 1.61 -31.72
CA GLN A 135 -10.26 2.88 -31.09
C GLN A 135 -9.52 4.07 -31.71
N ILE A 136 -8.21 3.93 -31.99
CA ILE A 136 -7.43 4.95 -32.70
C ILE A 136 -8.02 5.17 -34.10
N ASP A 137 -8.21 4.10 -34.88
CA ASP A 137 -8.71 4.18 -36.25
C ASP A 137 -10.12 4.80 -36.31
N THR A 138 -10.98 4.44 -35.36
CA THR A 138 -12.34 5.00 -35.20
C THR A 138 -12.28 6.51 -34.96
N VAL A 139 -11.45 6.96 -34.02
CA VAL A 139 -11.31 8.40 -33.71
C VAL A 139 -10.62 9.14 -34.87
N GLU A 140 -9.66 8.51 -35.56
CA GLU A 140 -9.00 9.09 -36.74
C GLU A 140 -9.98 9.29 -37.90
N ALA A 141 -10.88 8.33 -38.13
CA ALA A 141 -11.90 8.39 -39.17
C ALA A 141 -13.03 9.38 -38.85
N ALA A 142 -13.38 9.56 -37.58
CA ALA A 142 -14.47 10.42 -37.14
C ALA A 142 -14.22 11.91 -37.40
N SER A 143 -15.24 12.64 -37.83
CA SER A 143 -15.22 14.10 -37.94
C SER A 143 -15.22 14.79 -36.57
N GLN A 144 -14.80 16.05 -36.52
CA GLN A 144 -14.81 16.83 -35.27
C GLN A 144 -16.22 16.93 -34.64
N THR A 145 -17.26 16.98 -35.47
CA THR A 145 -18.66 17.04 -35.01
C THR A 145 -19.09 15.73 -34.38
N GLU A 146 -18.70 14.59 -34.96
CA GLU A 146 -18.97 13.27 -34.39
C GLU A 146 -18.24 13.09 -33.06
N ILE A 147 -16.97 13.51 -32.96
CA ILE A 147 -16.23 13.51 -31.70
C ILE A 147 -16.97 14.33 -30.63
N LYS A 148 -17.39 15.57 -30.95
CA LYS A 148 -18.10 16.43 -29.99
C LYS A 148 -19.41 15.79 -29.52
N SER A 149 -20.17 15.19 -30.44
CA SER A 149 -21.43 14.48 -30.14
C SER A 149 -21.20 13.25 -29.26
N ALA A 150 -20.19 12.43 -29.60
CA ALA A 150 -19.82 11.24 -28.85
C ALA A 150 -19.32 11.59 -27.45
N THR A 151 -18.46 12.60 -27.32
CA THR A 151 -18.00 13.12 -26.02
C THR A 151 -19.17 13.54 -25.14
N ARG A 152 -20.10 14.33 -25.68
CA ARG A 152 -21.30 14.74 -24.93
C ARG A 152 -22.12 13.53 -24.49
N THR A 153 -22.38 12.60 -25.41
CA THR A 153 -23.13 11.37 -25.14
C THR A 153 -22.44 10.51 -24.07
N THR A 154 -21.11 10.43 -24.10
CA THR A 154 -20.30 9.70 -23.13
C THR A 154 -20.45 10.31 -21.74
N LEU A 155 -20.30 11.63 -21.62
CA LEU A 155 -20.43 12.34 -20.34
C LEU A 155 -21.84 12.27 -19.77
N GLU A 156 -22.87 12.27 -20.62
CA GLU A 156 -24.27 12.14 -20.21
C GLU A 156 -24.62 10.71 -19.76
N ARG A 157 -24.14 9.67 -20.46
CA ARG A 157 -24.46 8.26 -20.17
C ARG A 157 -23.58 7.64 -19.10
N GLN A 158 -22.34 8.09 -18.97
CA GLN A 158 -21.34 7.51 -18.08
C GLN A 158 -20.77 8.57 -17.12
N PRO A 159 -21.53 8.96 -16.08
CA PRO A 159 -21.09 9.98 -15.12
C PRO A 159 -19.79 9.60 -14.39
N ALA A 160 -19.48 8.30 -14.26
CA ALA A 160 -18.21 7.83 -13.72
C ALA A 160 -16.99 8.25 -14.55
N VAL A 161 -17.12 8.33 -15.89
CA VAL A 161 -16.04 8.75 -16.80
C VAL A 161 -15.75 10.25 -16.64
N ALA A 162 -16.75 11.05 -16.30
CA ALA A 162 -16.55 12.47 -15.98
C ALA A 162 -15.68 12.65 -14.72
N GLY A 163 -15.63 11.67 -13.81
CA GLY A 163 -14.74 11.68 -12.64
C GLY A 163 -13.25 11.54 -12.99
N LEU A 164 -12.92 11.14 -14.22
CA LEU A 164 -11.53 11.12 -14.72
C LEU A 164 -11.07 12.49 -15.24
N LEU A 165 -12.00 13.45 -15.37
CA LEU A 165 -11.73 14.80 -15.82
C LEU A 165 -11.58 15.75 -14.62
N SER A 166 -10.89 16.87 -14.85
CA SER A 166 -10.79 17.92 -13.85
C SER A 166 -12.17 18.50 -13.52
N ASN A 167 -12.34 18.99 -12.29
CA ASN A 167 -13.57 19.65 -11.84
C ASN A 167 -13.89 20.96 -12.60
N ASP A 168 -12.94 21.47 -13.37
CA ASP A 168 -13.06 22.68 -14.22
C ASP A 168 -13.68 22.39 -15.61
N LEU A 169 -14.24 21.19 -15.79
CA LEU A 169 -14.86 20.80 -17.05
C LEU A 169 -16.14 21.62 -17.32
N ASN A 170 -16.15 22.33 -18.45
CA ASN A 170 -17.38 22.94 -18.98
C ASN A 170 -18.24 21.86 -19.68
N ARG A 171 -19.32 21.42 -19.02
CA ARG A 171 -20.22 20.37 -19.53
C ARG A 171 -21.09 20.81 -20.71
N GLU A 172 -21.34 22.12 -20.85
CA GLU A 172 -22.13 22.67 -21.96
C GLU A 172 -21.34 22.71 -23.28
N GLU A 173 -20.02 22.92 -23.22
CA GLU A 173 -19.14 23.02 -24.39
C GLU A 173 -17.81 22.28 -24.18
N PRO A 174 -17.76 20.97 -24.47
CA PRO A 174 -16.51 20.19 -24.40
C PRO A 174 -15.55 20.44 -25.60
N SER A 175 -15.68 21.58 -26.31
CA SER A 175 -14.94 21.88 -27.57
C SER A 175 -13.74 22.78 -27.41
#